data_AF-E6MXT2-F1
#
_entry.id   AF-E6MXT2-F1
#
_cell.length_a   1.000
_cell.length_b   1.000
_cell.length_c   1.000
_cell.angle_alpha   90.00
_cell.angle_beta   90.00
_cell.angle_gamma   90.00
#
_symmetry.space_group_name_H-M   'P 1'
#
loop_
_entity.id
_entity.type
_entity.pdbx_description
1 polymer ?
#
loop_
_entity_poly.entity_id
_entity_poly.type
_entity_poly.pdbx_seq_one_letter_code
_entity_poly.pdbx_strand_id
1 'polypeptide(L)'
;MQQIKFIDLFSEMSGIRKGFEQACRKQSVACECVFTSEIKPAALEVLKQNYPDEVPYGDITKIETGDIPDFDILLAGFPCQAFSFA
;
A
#
# COMPACT_ATOMS: atom_id res chain seq x y z
N MET A 1 -14.96 12.13 -13.35
CA MET A 1 -13.58 12.55 -13.03
C MET A 1 -12.76 11.28 -12.93
N GLN A 2 -11.56 11.22 -13.53
CA GLN A 2 -10.69 10.05 -13.39
C GLN A 2 -10.15 10.00 -11.96
N GLN A 3 -10.25 8.83 -11.33
CA GLN A 3 -9.72 8.54 -10.00
C GLN A 3 -8.45 7.71 -10.17
N ILE A 4 -7.36 8.11 -9.50
CA ILE A 4 -6.10 7.38 -9.52
C ILE A 4 -6.24 6.14 -8.64
N LYS A 5 -6.05 4.97 -9.22
CA LYS A 5 -5.95 3.72 -8.48
C LYS A 5 -4.50 3.46 -8.13
N PHE A 6 -4.22 3.10 -6.90
CA PHE A 6 -2.88 2.73 -6.48
C PHE A 6 -2.87 1.48 -5.63
N ILE A 7 -1.71 0.84 -5.57
CA ILE A 7 -1.44 -0.29 -4.69
C ILE A 7 -0.36 0.07 -3.67
N ASP A 8 -0.49 -0.48 -2.46
CA ASP A 8 0.43 -0.29 -1.33
C ASP A 8 1.10 -1.63 -1.00
N LEU A 9 2.34 -1.82 -1.43
CA LEU A 9 3.11 -3.04 -1.19
C LEU A 9 4.15 -2.81 -0.09
N PHE A 10 4.34 -3.83 0.76
CA PHE A 10 5.23 -3.72 1.93
C PHE A 10 4.80 -2.54 2.81
N SER A 11 3.50 -2.46 3.06
CA SER A 11 2.85 -1.24 3.53
C SER A 11 3.33 -0.77 4.89
N GLU A 12 3.79 -1.68 5.75
CA GLU A 12 4.14 -1.43 7.15
C GLU A 12 3.03 -0.62 7.86
N MET A 13 3.30 0.65 8.20
CA MET A 13 2.33 1.57 8.82
C MET A 13 1.66 2.51 7.79
N SER A 14 1.75 2.19 6.50
CA SER A 14 1.27 2.95 5.34
C SER A 14 1.78 4.39 5.27
N GLY A 15 3.05 4.60 5.60
CA GLY A 15 3.67 5.94 5.56
C GLY A 15 3.66 6.56 4.14
N ILE A 16 4.05 5.76 3.14
CA ILE A 16 4.07 6.19 1.73
C ILE A 16 2.65 6.50 1.25
N ARG A 17 1.71 5.59 1.50
CA ARG A 17 0.28 5.77 1.21
C ARG A 17 -0.28 7.05 1.82
N LYS A 18 -0.07 7.29 3.13
CA LYS A 18 -0.54 8.53 3.80
C LYS A 18 0.01 9.79 3.13
N GLY A 19 1.27 9.78 2.74
CA GLY A 19 1.88 10.90 2.00
C GLY A 19 1.24 11.09 0.62
N PHE A 20 1.01 10.00 -0.09
CA PHE A 20 0.38 10.01 -1.41
C PHE A 20 -1.08 10.50 -1.37
N GLU A 21 -1.89 9.99 -0.43
CA GLU A 21 -3.28 10.44 -0.21
C GLU A 21 -3.34 11.94 0.13
N GLN A 22 -2.41 12.42 0.97
CA GLN A 22 -2.30 13.85 1.28
C GLN A 22 -1.95 14.70 0.05
N ALA A 23 -1.05 14.21 -0.81
CA ALA A 23 -0.69 14.89 -2.05
C ALA A 23 -1.89 14.96 -3.01
N CYS A 24 -2.61 13.84 -3.19
CA CYS A 24 -3.83 13.79 -4.00
C CYS A 24 -4.88 14.78 -3.50
N ARG A 25 -5.13 14.80 -2.18
CA ARG A 25 -6.04 15.76 -1.55
C ARG A 25 -5.63 17.21 -1.80
N LYS A 26 -4.34 17.55 -1.67
CA LYS A 26 -3.82 18.91 -1.95
C LYS A 26 -4.03 19.33 -3.41
N GLN A 27 -3.94 18.38 -4.34
CA GLN A 27 -4.12 18.63 -5.77
C GLN A 27 -5.58 18.49 -6.23
N SER A 28 -6.53 18.25 -5.33
CA SER A 28 -7.94 17.96 -5.65
C SER A 28 -8.10 16.80 -6.65
N VAL A 29 -7.23 15.80 -6.55
CA VAL A 29 -7.27 14.56 -7.33
C VAL A 29 -7.86 13.46 -6.47
N ALA A 30 -8.84 12.73 -7.00
CA ALA A 30 -9.37 11.54 -6.33
C ALA A 30 -8.38 10.39 -6.46
N CYS A 31 -8.15 9.65 -5.37
CA CYS A 31 -7.33 8.45 -5.36
C CYS A 31 -8.01 7.31 -4.56
N GLU A 32 -7.66 6.07 -4.87
CA GLU A 32 -8.16 4.87 -4.20
C GLU A 32 -7.06 3.83 -4.06
N CYS A 33 -6.89 3.29 -2.85
CA CYS A 33 -6.06 2.11 -2.63
C CYS A 33 -6.86 0.87 -3.01
N VAL A 34 -6.48 0.18 -4.08
CA VAL A 34 -7.21 -1.02 -4.56
C VAL A 34 -6.58 -2.33 -4.09
N PHE A 35 -5.38 -2.27 -3.53
CA PHE A 35 -4.64 -3.43 -3.06
C PHE A 35 -3.60 -3.03 -2.01
N THR A 36 -3.53 -3.78 -0.92
CA THR A 36 -2.55 -3.58 0.17
C THR A 36 -1.93 -4.92 0.56
N SER A 37 -0.61 -5.00 0.67
CA SER A 37 0.11 -6.21 1.04
C SER A 37 1.10 -5.96 2.17
N GLU A 38 0.93 -6.72 3.26
CA GLU A 38 1.76 -6.68 4.45
C GLU A 38 1.70 -8.05 5.17
N ILE A 39 2.82 -8.48 5.76
CA ILE A 39 2.96 -9.79 6.43
C ILE A 39 3.27 -9.67 7.92
N LYS A 40 3.78 -8.53 8.39
CA LYS A 40 4.20 -8.31 9.77
C LYS A 40 2.96 -8.12 10.66
N PRO A 41 2.72 -8.96 11.67
CA PRO A 41 1.52 -8.87 12.52
C PRO A 41 1.35 -7.50 13.21
N ALA A 42 2.44 -6.90 13.67
CA ALA A 42 2.40 -5.58 14.30
C ALA A 42 1.97 -4.47 13.31
N ALA A 43 2.38 -4.58 12.04
CA ALA A 43 1.98 -3.65 10.99
C ALA A 43 0.51 -3.84 10.61
N LEU A 44 0.05 -5.08 10.52
CA LEU A 44 -1.37 -5.41 10.26
C LEU A 44 -2.31 -4.79 11.31
N GLU A 45 -1.93 -4.78 12.58
CA GLU A 45 -2.71 -4.13 13.63
C GLU A 45 -2.84 -2.62 13.39
N VAL A 46 -1.73 -1.96 13.03
CA VAL A 46 -1.73 -0.52 12.71
C VAL A 46 -2.52 -0.23 11.42
N LEU A 47 -2.42 -1.10 10.41
CA LEU A 47 -3.20 -0.99 9.18
C LEU A 47 -4.70 -1.06 9.48
N LYS A 48 -5.13 -2.04 10.27
CA LYS A 48 -6.53 -2.20 10.68
C LYS A 48 -7.06 -1.00 11.46
N GLN A 49 -6.22 -0.32 12.24
CA GLN A 49 -6.62 0.89 12.95
C GLN A 49 -6.76 2.10 12.01
N ASN A 50 -5.91 2.23 11.00
CA ASN A 50 -5.93 3.35 10.06
C ASN A 50 -6.93 3.16 8.90
N TYR A 51 -7.13 1.91 8.48
CA TYR A 51 -7.91 1.48 7.32
C TYR A 51 -8.78 0.27 7.71
N PRO A 52 -9.78 0.47 8.58
CA PRO A 52 -10.55 -0.63 9.18
C PRO A 52 -11.39 -1.44 8.20
N ASP A 53 -11.72 -0.86 7.05
CA ASP A 53 -12.51 -1.50 5.99
C ASP A 53 -11.65 -2.33 5.03
N GLU A 54 -10.34 -2.36 5.22
CA GLU A 54 -9.39 -3.06 4.35
C GLU A 54 -8.85 -4.33 4.99
N VAL A 55 -8.66 -5.35 4.17
CA VAL A 55 -7.99 -6.60 4.54
C VAL A 55 -6.73 -6.73 3.69
N PRO A 56 -5.53 -6.61 4.28
CA PRO A 56 -4.29 -6.80 3.54
C PRO A 56 -4.17 -8.22 2.99
N TYR A 57 -3.65 -8.35 1.77
CA TYR A 57 -3.55 -9.63 1.05
C TYR A 57 -2.41 -10.55 1.55
N GLY A 58 -1.63 -10.11 2.53
CA GLY A 58 -0.57 -10.92 3.10
C GLY A 58 0.70 -10.94 2.24
N ASP A 59 1.27 -12.13 2.06
CA ASP A 59 2.57 -12.37 1.43
C ASP A 59 2.51 -12.19 -0.10
N ILE A 60 3.05 -11.06 -0.59
CA ILE A 60 3.06 -10.71 -2.01
C ILE A 60 3.74 -11.75 -2.89
N THR A 61 4.66 -12.56 -2.35
CA THR A 61 5.35 -13.60 -3.13
C THR A 61 4.45 -14.79 -3.48
N LYS A 62 3.27 -14.89 -2.85
CA LYS A 62 2.28 -15.94 -3.06
C LYS A 62 1.09 -15.49 -3.91
N ILE A 63 1.08 -14.25 -4.37
CA ILE A 63 -0.04 -13.65 -5.10
C ILE A 63 0.31 -13.67 -6.58
N GLU A 64 -0.57 -14.28 -7.39
CA GLU A 64 -0.41 -14.28 -8.84
C GLU A 64 -0.63 -12.86 -9.37
N THR A 65 0.18 -12.46 -10.35
CA THR A 65 0.10 -11.09 -10.89
C THR A 65 -1.26 -10.76 -11.50
N GLY A 66 -1.98 -11.77 -12.01
CA GLY A 66 -3.34 -11.63 -12.53
C GLY A 66 -4.42 -11.40 -11.47
N ASP A 67 -4.11 -11.65 -10.18
CA ASP A 67 -5.03 -11.40 -9.07
C ASP A 67 -4.93 -9.97 -8.53
N ILE A 68 -3.90 -9.22 -8.95
CA ILE A 68 -3.72 -7.82 -8.57
C ILE A 68 -4.64 -6.96 -9.46
N PRO A 69 -5.56 -6.16 -8.88
CA PRO A 69 -6.44 -5.29 -9.65
C PRO A 69 -5.66 -4.26 -10.48
N ASP A 70 -6.21 -3.81 -11.61
CA ASP A 70 -5.59 -2.73 -12.40
C ASP A 70 -5.37 -1.47 -11.57
N PHE A 71 -4.17 -0.90 -11.68
CA PHE A 71 -3.73 0.29 -10.95
C PHE A 71 -2.89 1.22 -11.82
N ASP A 72 -2.84 2.49 -11.46
CA ASP A 72 -2.03 3.52 -12.12
C ASP A 72 -0.68 3.72 -11.43
N ILE A 73 -0.63 3.56 -10.10
CA ILE A 73 0.56 3.84 -9.27
C ILE A 73 0.85 2.67 -8.33
N LEU A 74 2.12 2.29 -8.24
CA LEU A 74 2.64 1.31 -7.28
C LEU A 74 3.45 2.04 -6.21
N LEU A 75 3.05 1.90 -4.95
CA LEU A 75 3.79 2.36 -3.79
C LEU A 75 4.48 1.15 -3.15
N ALA A 76 5.81 1.18 -3.01
CA ALA A 76 6.54 0.06 -2.41
C ALA A 76 7.78 0.53 -1.65
N GLY A 77 7.81 0.23 -0.35
CA GLY A 77 8.99 0.33 0.51
C GLY A 77 9.58 -1.05 0.76
N PHE A 78 10.19 -1.67 -0.26
CA PHE A 78 10.67 -3.05 -0.12
C PHE A 78 11.78 -3.19 0.93
N PRO A 79 11.94 -4.37 1.56
CA PRO A 79 12.94 -4.58 2.61
C PRO A 79 14.37 -4.22 2.16
N CYS A 80 14.98 -3.25 2.84
CA CYS A 80 16.31 -2.76 2.50
C CYS A 80 17.46 -3.49 3.23
N GLN A 81 17.15 -4.41 4.15
CA GLN A 81 18.15 -5.06 5.03
C GLN A 81 19.29 -5.73 4.28
N ALA A 82 19.03 -6.31 3.10
CA ALA A 82 20.05 -6.94 2.27
C ALA A 82 21.04 -5.93 1.63
N PHE A 83 20.70 -4.64 1.67
CA PHE A 83 21.42 -3.55 1.00
C PHE A 83 21.93 -2.49 1.98
N SER A 84 21.43 -2.48 3.22
CA SER A 84 21.88 -1.55 4.26
C SER A 84 23.16 -2.08 4.92
N PHE A 85 24.12 -1.19 5.15
CA PHE A 85 25.34 -1.49 5.92
C PHE A 85 25.09 -1.53 7.44
N ALA A 86 23.93 -1.06 7.91
CA ALA A 86 23.51 -1.03 9.31
C ALA A 86 22.00 -1.23 9.47
#